data_AF-A0A9C9ERV9-F1
#
_entry.id   AF-A0A9C9ERV9-F1
#
_cell.length_a   1.000
_cell.length_b   1.000
_cell.length_c   1.000
_cell.angle_alpha   90.00
_cell.angle_beta   90.00
_cell.angle_gamma   90.00
#
_symmetry.space_group_name_H-M   'P 1'
#
loop_
_entity.id
_entity.type
_entity.pdbx_description
1 polymer ?
#
loop_
_entity_poly.entity_id
_entity_poly.type
_entity_poly.pdbx_seq_one_letter_code
_entity_poly.pdbx_strand_id
1 'polypeptide(L)'
;MDKTLKWRALLIFVIVIVAIYYLYPTLKLASMDADERAALGEEQLKELEKKAIHLGLDLRGGMHLVLEVDKSALEEGTDLRSVVDRAILIIRNRVDKFGVAEPTIQKQGNDRIVVQLAGITDEKRAKQLIGQTALLEFKIVKEGDEFRKLLADIDESLKDEIAAITEGKEPEDIEAQLKELAAEMDTTGLREELEAEGVEARSLLSMIDFVRVGKHEDAIVSEHDVPQVKRILELAEERGLIPPDVEILWGRDVEQGRQGKFQRLYLVRRKASITGQYLKSAIVRWGIDPQYPSSPGVSLEFNRTGRAIFSRVTGENVDRRLAIVLDGKVHSAPNIREKIRGAASITGNFTAEQAKDLQIVLEAGALPAP
;
A
#
# COMPACT_ATOMS: atom_id res chain seq x y z
N MET A 1 -17.83 -60.66 -40.52
CA MET A 1 -17.28 -59.38 -40.04
C MET A 1 -15.82 -59.31 -40.45
N ASP A 2 -15.50 -58.47 -41.44
CA ASP A 2 -14.16 -58.43 -42.05
C ASP A 2 -13.09 -58.18 -40.98
N LYS A 3 -11.92 -58.82 -41.14
CA LYS A 3 -10.78 -58.64 -40.20
C LYS A 3 -10.40 -57.17 -40.04
N THR A 4 -10.60 -56.37 -41.08
CA THR A 4 -10.42 -54.92 -41.09
C THR A 4 -11.40 -54.18 -40.17
N LEU A 5 -12.66 -54.61 -40.11
CA LEU A 5 -13.69 -54.08 -39.21
C LEU A 5 -13.40 -54.43 -37.74
N LYS A 6 -12.93 -55.65 -37.46
CA LYS A 6 -12.60 -56.07 -36.09
C LYS A 6 -11.44 -55.26 -35.49
N TRP A 7 -10.39 -55.00 -36.26
CA TRP A 7 -9.25 -54.22 -35.78
C TRP A 7 -9.59 -52.74 -35.58
N ARG A 8 -10.42 -52.16 -36.47
CA ARG A 8 -10.96 -50.81 -36.29
C ARG A 8 -11.84 -50.72 -35.02
N ALA A 9 -12.68 -51.72 -34.77
CA ALA A 9 -13.50 -51.77 -33.55
C ALA A 9 -12.64 -51.85 -32.28
N LEU A 10 -11.57 -52.66 -32.30
CA LEU A 10 -10.61 -52.74 -31.19
C LEU A 10 -9.92 -51.38 -30.94
N LEU A 11 -9.49 -50.70 -32.00
CA LEU A 11 -8.84 -49.39 -31.90
C LEU A 11 -9.77 -48.32 -31.33
N ILE A 12 -11.03 -48.27 -31.80
CA ILE A 12 -12.04 -47.36 -31.25
C ILE A 12 -12.28 -47.66 -29.76
N PHE A 13 -12.39 -48.93 -29.38
CA PHE A 13 -12.60 -49.31 -27.98
C PHE A 13 -11.44 -48.87 -27.07
N VAL A 14 -10.19 -49.03 -27.51
CA VAL A 14 -9.01 -48.56 -26.77
C VAL A 14 -9.02 -47.04 -26.64
N ILE A 15 -9.35 -46.29 -27.71
CA ILE A 15 -9.43 -44.83 -27.66
C ILE A 15 -10.52 -44.38 -26.68
N VAL A 16 -11.68 -45.05 -26.66
CA VAL A 16 -12.77 -44.74 -25.73
C VAL A 16 -12.34 -44.99 -24.27
N ILE A 17 -11.64 -46.10 -23.98
CA ILE A 17 -11.11 -46.37 -22.64
C ILE A 17 -10.13 -45.28 -22.21
N VAL A 18 -9.22 -44.88 -23.11
CA VAL A 18 -8.26 -43.80 -22.82
C VAL A 18 -8.99 -42.48 -22.59
N ALA A 19 -10.00 -42.15 -23.39
CA ALA A 19 -10.80 -40.94 -23.20
C ALA A 19 -11.54 -40.94 -21.85
N ILE A 20 -12.15 -42.06 -21.44
CA ILE A 20 -12.80 -42.20 -20.14
C ILE A 20 -11.79 -42.04 -19.00
N TYR A 21 -10.59 -42.62 -19.15
CA TYR A 21 -9.52 -42.48 -18.16
C TYR A 21 -9.09 -41.01 -17.96
N TYR A 22 -8.92 -40.25 -19.04
CA TYR A 22 -8.61 -38.82 -18.95
C TYR A 22 -9.77 -37.96 -18.46
N LEU A 23 -11.03 -38.37 -18.69
CA LEU A 23 -12.20 -37.63 -18.26
C LEU A 23 -12.57 -37.89 -16.78
N TYR A 24 -12.19 -39.05 -16.24
CA TYR A 24 -12.53 -39.49 -14.88
C TYR A 24 -12.19 -38.46 -13.78
N PRO A 25 -11.00 -37.82 -13.73
CA PRO A 25 -10.70 -36.81 -12.73
C PRO A 25 -11.68 -35.62 -12.74
N THR A 26 -12.08 -35.18 -13.94
CA THR A 26 -13.02 -34.07 -14.12
C THR A 26 -14.41 -34.43 -13.60
N LEU A 27 -14.90 -35.63 -13.91
CA LEU A 27 -16.19 -36.10 -13.44
C LEU A 27 -16.21 -36.27 -11.92
N LYS A 28 -15.12 -36.80 -11.35
CA LYS A 28 -14.97 -36.96 -9.90
C LYS A 28 -14.98 -35.61 -9.17
N LEU A 29 -14.26 -34.61 -9.69
CA LEU A 29 -14.24 -33.26 -9.12
C LEU A 29 -15.61 -32.58 -9.22
N ALA A 30 -16.31 -32.75 -10.35
CA ALA A 30 -17.62 -32.17 -10.60
C ALA A 30 -18.74 -32.78 -9.74
N SER A 31 -18.62 -34.06 -9.37
CA SER A 31 -19.61 -34.75 -8.54
C SER A 31 -19.44 -34.54 -7.04
N MET A 32 -18.28 -34.03 -6.59
CA MET A 32 -17.99 -33.82 -5.17
C MET A 32 -18.66 -32.57 -4.61
N ASP A 33 -19.26 -32.69 -3.43
CA ASP A 33 -19.77 -31.57 -2.65
C ASP A 33 -18.65 -30.86 -1.84
N ALA A 34 -19.00 -29.77 -1.14
CA ALA A 34 -18.03 -28.95 -0.41
C ALA A 34 -17.38 -29.72 0.76
N ASP A 35 -18.11 -30.63 1.40
CA ASP A 35 -17.65 -31.40 2.56
C ASP A 35 -16.73 -32.55 2.12
N GLU A 36 -17.03 -33.21 1.01
CA GLU A 36 -16.19 -34.23 0.38
C GLU A 36 -14.85 -33.66 -0.14
N ARG A 37 -14.86 -32.42 -0.64
CA ARG A 37 -13.64 -31.72 -1.05
C ARG A 37 -12.77 -31.33 0.13
N ALA A 38 -13.36 -30.91 1.24
CA ALA A 38 -12.64 -30.59 2.47
C ALA A 38 -12.08 -31.85 3.16
N ALA A 39 -12.72 -33.00 2.96
CA ALA A 39 -12.25 -34.30 3.46
C ALA A 39 -11.05 -34.86 2.66
N LEU A 40 -10.80 -34.38 1.43
CA LEU A 40 -9.58 -34.70 0.69
C LEU A 40 -8.40 -33.93 1.29
N GLY A 41 -7.29 -34.63 1.54
CA GLY A 41 -6.06 -33.95 1.94
C GLY A 41 -5.60 -32.95 0.87
N GLU A 42 -5.00 -31.83 1.26
CA GLU A 42 -4.59 -30.74 0.34
C GLU A 42 -3.79 -31.24 -0.87
N GLU A 43 -2.91 -32.23 -0.70
CA GLU A 43 -2.12 -32.81 -1.79
C GLU A 43 -2.97 -33.58 -2.80
N GLN A 44 -3.98 -34.31 -2.33
CA GLN A 44 -4.86 -35.11 -3.21
C GLN A 44 -5.82 -34.20 -4.00
N LEU A 45 -6.30 -33.14 -3.35
CA LEU A 45 -7.12 -32.13 -4.01
C LEU A 45 -6.32 -31.43 -5.12
N LYS A 46 -5.09 -31.00 -4.83
CA LYS A 46 -4.19 -30.39 -5.83
C LYS A 46 -3.88 -31.31 -7.01
N GLU A 47 -3.65 -32.60 -6.76
CA GLU A 47 -3.40 -33.58 -7.83
C GLU A 47 -4.64 -33.86 -8.70
N LEU A 48 -5.84 -33.83 -8.11
CA LEU A 48 -7.11 -33.95 -8.83
C LEU A 48 -7.37 -32.71 -9.68
N GLU A 49 -7.20 -31.52 -9.10
CA GLU A 49 -7.35 -30.24 -9.79
C GLU A 49 -6.41 -30.14 -11.00
N LYS A 50 -5.15 -30.56 -10.84
CA LYS A 50 -4.14 -30.58 -11.90
C LYS A 50 -4.47 -31.52 -13.07
N LYS A 51 -5.21 -32.60 -12.82
CA LYS A 51 -5.58 -33.61 -13.83
C LYS A 51 -6.97 -33.40 -14.44
N ALA A 52 -7.79 -32.56 -13.83
CA ALA A 52 -9.12 -32.23 -14.34
C ALA A 52 -9.03 -31.24 -15.52
N ILE A 53 -10.10 -31.15 -16.31
CA ILE A 53 -10.23 -30.12 -17.35
C ILE A 53 -10.27 -28.74 -16.68
N HIS A 54 -9.35 -27.88 -17.10
CA HIS A 54 -9.27 -26.49 -16.67
C HIS A 54 -10.42 -25.72 -17.32
N LEU A 55 -11.32 -25.19 -16.50
CA LEU A 55 -12.42 -24.38 -16.98
C LEU A 55 -11.93 -22.92 -17.05
N GLY A 56 -12.21 -22.25 -18.16
CA GLY A 56 -11.90 -20.84 -18.32
C GLY A 56 -12.73 -19.95 -17.40
N LEU A 57 -12.40 -18.65 -17.39
CA LEU A 57 -13.05 -17.61 -16.60
C LEU A 57 -14.59 -17.64 -16.73
N ASP A 58 -15.09 -17.81 -17.95
CA ASP A 58 -16.53 -17.79 -18.25
C ASP A 58 -17.29 -18.97 -17.65
N LEU A 59 -16.59 -20.05 -17.29
CA LEU A 59 -17.19 -21.30 -16.80
C LEU A 59 -16.92 -21.54 -15.31
N ARG A 60 -15.81 -21.04 -14.76
CA ARG A 60 -15.45 -21.14 -13.33
C ARG A 60 -15.79 -19.88 -12.54
N GLY A 61 -16.10 -18.78 -13.21
CA GLY A 61 -16.07 -17.46 -12.60
C GLY A 61 -14.63 -17.02 -12.27
N GLY A 62 -14.47 -15.73 -12.00
CA GLY A 62 -13.19 -15.14 -11.59
C GLY A 62 -13.08 -13.67 -11.97
N MET A 63 -11.86 -13.18 -12.00
CA MET A 63 -11.58 -11.75 -12.16
C MET A 63 -10.81 -11.45 -13.45
N HIS A 64 -11.24 -10.41 -14.17
CA HIS A 64 -10.54 -9.82 -15.30
C HIS A 64 -10.17 -8.36 -14.96
N LEU A 65 -8.88 -8.07 -14.89
CA LEU A 65 -8.35 -6.73 -14.65
C LEU A 65 -7.57 -6.26 -15.87
N VAL A 66 -7.79 -5.00 -16.24
CA VAL A 66 -6.94 -4.27 -17.17
C VAL A 66 -6.26 -3.18 -16.37
N LEU A 67 -4.93 -3.26 -16.27
CA LEU A 67 -4.09 -2.27 -15.61
C LEU A 67 -3.43 -1.41 -16.69
N GLU A 68 -3.29 -0.12 -16.42
CA GLU A 68 -2.59 0.83 -17.28
C GLU A 68 -1.51 1.52 -16.44
N VAL A 69 -0.32 1.68 -17.02
CA VAL A 69 0.79 2.35 -16.36
C VAL A 69 0.53 3.85 -16.28
N ASP A 70 0.58 4.44 -15.09
CA ASP A 70 0.53 5.90 -14.95
C ASP A 70 1.81 6.55 -15.50
N LYS A 71 1.66 7.28 -16.61
CA LYS A 71 2.77 7.95 -17.32
C LYS A 71 3.23 9.22 -16.60
N SER A 72 2.38 9.83 -15.77
CA SER A 72 2.74 11.07 -15.06
C SER A 72 3.81 10.85 -14.01
N ALA A 73 3.93 9.61 -13.51
CA ALA A 73 4.90 9.20 -12.50
C ALA A 73 6.27 8.76 -13.08
N LEU A 74 6.44 8.77 -14.41
CA LEU A 74 7.64 8.29 -15.07
C LEU A 74 8.56 9.43 -15.55
N GLU A 75 9.87 9.21 -15.49
CA GLU A 75 10.85 10.14 -16.07
C GLU A 75 10.71 10.22 -17.59
N GLU A 76 10.88 11.42 -18.15
CA GLU A 76 10.84 11.62 -19.61
C GLU A 76 11.86 10.72 -20.32
N GLY A 77 11.39 9.97 -21.33
CA GLY A 77 12.22 9.03 -22.09
C GLY A 77 12.29 7.61 -21.52
N THR A 78 11.57 7.31 -20.44
CA THR A 78 11.45 5.93 -19.92
C THR A 78 10.78 5.01 -20.95
N ASP A 79 11.38 3.85 -21.24
CA ASP A 79 10.78 2.84 -22.12
C ASP A 79 9.63 2.13 -21.40
N LEU A 80 8.39 2.50 -21.75
CA LEU A 80 7.16 1.92 -21.22
C LEU A 80 7.10 0.40 -21.37
N ARG A 81 7.67 -0.17 -22.44
CA ARG A 81 7.64 -1.63 -22.64
C ARG A 81 8.44 -2.34 -21.56
N SER A 82 9.61 -1.80 -21.22
CA SER A 82 10.45 -2.34 -20.15
C SER A 82 9.79 -2.23 -18.77
N VAL A 83 9.08 -1.13 -18.51
CA VAL A 83 8.29 -0.91 -17.29
C VAL A 83 7.18 -1.95 -17.17
N VAL A 84 6.41 -2.14 -18.25
CA VAL A 84 5.35 -3.15 -18.33
C VAL A 84 5.91 -4.57 -18.14
N ASP A 85 7.03 -4.90 -18.78
CA ASP A 85 7.67 -6.21 -18.64
C ASP A 85 8.08 -6.50 -17.19
N ARG A 86 8.63 -5.50 -16.50
CA ARG A 86 8.98 -5.62 -15.09
C ARG A 86 7.74 -5.74 -14.21
N ALA A 87 6.69 -4.95 -14.48
CA ALA A 87 5.43 -5.04 -13.76
C ALA A 87 4.79 -6.43 -13.90
N ILE A 88 4.81 -7.03 -15.10
CA ILE A 88 4.31 -8.39 -15.32
C ILE A 88 5.02 -9.42 -14.45
N LEU A 89 6.35 -9.34 -14.32
CA LEU A 89 7.11 -10.25 -13.47
C LEU A 89 6.70 -10.11 -12.00
N ILE A 90 6.52 -8.88 -11.52
CA ILE A 90 6.11 -8.60 -10.14
C ILE A 90 4.70 -9.11 -9.89
N ILE A 91 3.74 -8.78 -10.76
CA ILE A 91 2.35 -9.22 -10.66
C ILE A 91 2.28 -10.75 -10.67
N ARG A 92 3.02 -11.41 -11.56
CA ARG A 92 3.11 -12.88 -11.60
C ARG A 92 3.59 -13.44 -10.26
N ASN A 93 4.71 -12.94 -9.74
CA ASN A 93 5.23 -13.38 -8.45
C ASN A 93 4.25 -13.18 -7.28
N ARG A 94 3.45 -12.10 -7.30
CA ARG A 94 2.43 -11.85 -6.27
C ARG A 94 1.28 -12.82 -6.38
N VAL A 95 0.77 -13.03 -7.59
CA VAL A 95 -0.36 -13.92 -7.86
C VAL A 95 -0.01 -15.38 -7.58
N ASP A 96 1.20 -15.81 -7.95
CA ASP A 96 1.72 -17.16 -7.64
C ASP A 96 1.75 -17.39 -6.12
N LYS A 97 2.17 -16.39 -5.33
CA LYS A 97 2.21 -16.45 -3.86
C LYS A 97 0.84 -16.30 -3.20
N PHE A 98 -0.10 -15.65 -3.88
CA PHE A 98 -1.49 -15.58 -3.45
C PHE A 98 -2.18 -16.95 -3.55
N GLY A 99 -1.66 -17.85 -4.40
CA GLY A 99 -2.17 -19.21 -4.56
C GLY A 99 -3.26 -19.34 -5.62
N VAL A 100 -3.29 -18.43 -6.61
CA VAL A 100 -4.24 -18.53 -7.73
C VAL A 100 -3.79 -19.63 -8.68
N ALA A 101 -4.72 -20.51 -9.04
CA ALA A 101 -4.49 -21.51 -10.07
C ALA A 101 -4.48 -20.87 -11.46
N GLU A 102 -3.34 -20.99 -12.16
CA GLU A 102 -3.19 -20.65 -13.58
C GLU A 102 -3.56 -19.21 -13.98
N PRO A 103 -2.86 -18.19 -13.45
CA PRO A 103 -3.12 -16.82 -13.84
C PRO A 103 -2.66 -16.54 -15.27
N THR A 104 -3.50 -15.83 -16.03
CA THR A 104 -3.12 -15.31 -17.35
C THR A 104 -2.76 -13.83 -17.23
N ILE A 105 -1.48 -13.52 -17.35
CA ILE A 105 -0.94 -12.15 -17.27
C ILE A 105 -0.25 -11.84 -18.60
N GLN A 106 -0.81 -10.91 -19.37
CA GLN A 106 -0.36 -10.59 -20.72
C GLN A 106 -0.28 -9.09 -20.94
N LYS A 107 0.63 -8.67 -21.83
CA LYS A 107 0.67 -7.29 -22.33
C LYS A 107 -0.50 -7.05 -23.27
N GLN A 108 -1.14 -5.90 -23.14
CA GLN A 108 -2.12 -5.40 -24.08
C GLN A 108 -1.66 -4.04 -24.60
N GLY A 109 -1.28 -3.94 -25.87
CA GLY A 109 -0.68 -2.71 -26.39
C GLY A 109 0.73 -2.44 -25.84
N ASN A 110 1.05 -1.17 -25.56
CA ASN A 110 2.38 -0.75 -25.11
C ASN A 110 2.46 -0.41 -23.61
N ASP A 111 1.32 -0.15 -22.95
CA ASP A 111 1.22 0.42 -21.60
C ASP A 111 0.18 -0.29 -20.71
N ARG A 112 -0.51 -1.31 -21.22
CA ARG A 112 -1.52 -2.05 -20.44
C ARG A 112 -1.13 -3.50 -20.17
N ILE A 113 -1.64 -4.00 -19.06
CA ILE A 113 -1.49 -5.38 -18.60
C ILE A 113 -2.87 -5.95 -18.36
N VAL A 114 -3.16 -7.06 -19.02
CA VAL A 114 -4.37 -7.86 -18.78
C VAL A 114 -4.02 -8.95 -17.78
N VAL A 115 -4.78 -9.00 -16.70
CA VAL A 115 -4.68 -10.05 -15.67
C VAL A 115 -6.01 -10.77 -15.57
N GLN A 116 -5.98 -12.09 -15.75
CA GLN A 116 -7.14 -12.97 -15.58
C GLN A 116 -6.81 -13.99 -14.50
N LEU A 117 -7.63 -14.01 -13.45
CA LEU A 117 -7.50 -14.93 -12.32
C LEU A 117 -8.75 -15.82 -12.27
N ALA A 118 -8.60 -17.10 -12.62
CA ALA A 118 -9.68 -18.06 -12.55
C ALA A 118 -9.81 -18.62 -11.11
N GLY A 119 -11.04 -18.89 -10.67
CA GLY A 119 -11.29 -19.53 -9.37
C GLY A 119 -10.88 -18.70 -8.14
N ILE A 120 -10.77 -17.38 -8.30
CA ILE A 120 -10.50 -16.46 -7.19
C ILE A 120 -11.76 -16.29 -6.34
N THR A 121 -11.64 -16.44 -5.02
CA THR A 121 -12.76 -16.27 -4.08
C THR A 121 -12.87 -14.83 -3.57
N ASP A 122 -11.74 -14.15 -3.37
CA ASP A 122 -11.67 -12.77 -2.90
C ASP A 122 -11.04 -11.86 -3.96
N GLU A 123 -11.89 -11.33 -4.83
CA GLU A 123 -11.50 -10.38 -5.89
C GLU A 123 -10.96 -9.07 -5.32
N LYS A 124 -11.53 -8.58 -4.21
CA LYS A 124 -11.14 -7.29 -3.62
C LYS A 124 -9.71 -7.35 -3.12
N ARG A 125 -9.38 -8.41 -2.39
CA ARG A 125 -8.02 -8.64 -1.87
C ARG A 125 -7.04 -8.89 -3.00
N ALA A 126 -7.40 -9.70 -4.00
CA ALA A 126 -6.55 -9.95 -5.16
C ALA A 126 -6.26 -8.65 -5.95
N LYS A 127 -7.27 -7.80 -6.16
CA LYS A 127 -7.11 -6.47 -6.77
C LYS A 127 -6.16 -5.59 -5.96
N GLN A 128 -6.30 -5.54 -4.64
CA GLN A 128 -5.41 -4.76 -3.76
C GLN A 128 -3.95 -5.25 -3.86
N LEU A 129 -3.74 -6.56 -3.78
CA LEU A 129 -2.41 -7.17 -3.87
C LEU A 129 -1.71 -6.88 -5.21
N ILE A 130 -2.46 -6.94 -6.31
CA ILE A 130 -1.94 -6.70 -7.66
C ILE A 130 -1.65 -5.22 -7.87
N GLY A 131 -2.56 -4.33 -7.45
CA GLY A 131 -2.45 -2.89 -7.67
C GLY A 131 -1.54 -2.15 -6.69
N GLN A 132 -1.13 -2.76 -5.58
CA GLN A 132 -0.28 -2.08 -4.60
C GLN A 132 1.14 -1.87 -5.15
N THR A 133 1.69 -0.65 -5.13
CA THR A 133 3.08 -0.43 -5.57
C THR A 133 4.06 -1.18 -4.69
N ALA A 134 3.91 -1.09 -3.36
CA ALA A 134 4.81 -1.66 -2.35
C ALA A 134 6.24 -1.07 -2.42
N LEU A 135 6.32 0.25 -2.64
CA LEU A 135 7.56 1.00 -2.56
C LEU A 135 7.99 1.11 -1.10
N LEU A 136 8.90 0.21 -0.68
CA LEU A 136 9.47 0.22 0.66
C LEU A 136 10.70 1.13 0.71
N GLU A 137 10.69 2.08 1.64
CA GLU A 137 11.78 3.01 1.89
C GLU A 137 12.08 3.10 3.39
N PHE A 138 13.37 3.25 3.71
CA PHE A 138 13.81 3.54 5.07
C PHE A 138 14.35 4.97 5.10
N LYS A 139 13.66 5.85 5.81
CA LYS A 139 13.96 7.28 5.88
C LYS A 139 14.33 7.67 7.30
N ILE A 140 15.35 8.51 7.44
CA ILE A 140 15.72 9.01 8.77
C ILE A 140 14.75 10.11 9.16
N VAL A 141 14.17 9.99 10.35
CA VAL A 141 13.26 10.99 10.92
C VAL A 141 14.09 12.17 11.44
N LYS A 142 13.59 13.38 11.26
CA LYS A 142 14.15 14.61 11.84
C LYS A 142 13.68 14.78 13.28
N GLU A 143 14.42 15.57 14.06
CA GLU A 143 14.06 15.81 15.45
C GLU A 143 12.86 16.76 15.57
N GLY A 144 12.20 16.71 16.74
CA GLY A 144 11.00 17.51 17.01
C GLY A 144 11.22 19.01 16.83
N ASP A 145 12.36 19.52 17.28
CA ASP A 145 12.70 20.95 17.16
C ASP A 145 12.83 21.40 15.71
N GLU A 146 13.46 20.59 14.85
CA GLU A 146 13.53 20.84 13.41
C GLU A 146 12.11 20.89 12.80
N PHE A 147 11.23 19.98 13.23
CA PHE A 147 9.88 19.90 12.71
C PHE A 147 8.99 21.07 13.17
N ARG A 148 9.04 21.42 14.46
CA ARG A 148 8.33 22.58 15.00
C ARG A 148 8.72 23.87 14.29
N LYS A 149 10.02 24.06 14.03
CA LYS A 149 10.52 25.21 13.30
C LYS A 149 9.94 25.27 11.88
N LEU A 150 9.98 24.16 11.15
CA LEU A 150 9.41 24.09 9.81
C LEU A 150 7.90 24.42 9.81
N LEU A 151 7.14 23.87 10.76
CA LEU A 151 5.72 24.16 10.87
C LEU A 151 5.45 25.62 11.23
N ALA A 152 6.27 26.24 12.08
CA ALA A 152 6.17 27.67 12.39
C ALA A 152 6.44 28.54 11.16
N ASP A 153 7.46 28.18 10.37
CA ASP A 153 7.79 28.90 9.13
C ASP A 153 6.64 28.78 8.10
N ILE A 154 5.98 27.61 8.02
CA ILE A 154 4.78 27.40 7.19
C ILE A 154 3.60 28.21 7.71
N ASP A 155 3.35 28.18 9.02
CA ASP A 155 2.25 28.87 9.67
C ASP A 155 2.29 30.38 9.44
N GLU A 156 3.49 30.98 9.55
CA GLU A 156 3.70 32.39 9.25
C GLU A 156 3.55 32.70 7.75
N SER A 157 4.05 31.82 6.88
CA SER A 157 4.05 32.04 5.42
C SER A 157 2.68 31.84 4.77
N LEU A 158 1.81 31.03 5.37
CA LEU A 158 0.47 30.70 4.87
C LEU A 158 -0.65 31.21 5.78
N LYS A 159 -0.36 32.21 6.62
CA LYS A 159 -1.29 32.67 7.66
C LYS A 159 -2.69 32.98 7.13
N ASP A 160 -2.77 33.70 6.00
CA ASP A 160 -4.04 34.11 5.39
C ASP A 160 -4.78 32.90 4.77
N GLU A 161 -4.05 31.99 4.12
CA GLU A 161 -4.62 30.77 3.54
C GLU A 161 -5.07 29.76 4.59
N ILE A 162 -4.31 29.63 5.69
CA ILE A 162 -4.67 28.78 6.83
C ILE A 162 -5.94 29.32 7.50
N ALA A 163 -6.06 30.65 7.67
CA ALA A 163 -7.28 31.27 8.16
C ALA A 163 -8.48 30.94 7.26
N ALA A 164 -8.33 31.09 5.94
CA ALA A 164 -9.38 30.73 4.98
C ALA A 164 -9.79 29.24 5.04
N ILE A 165 -8.81 28.32 5.12
CA ILE A 165 -9.05 26.88 5.19
C ILE A 165 -9.73 26.48 6.52
N THR A 166 -9.38 27.14 7.62
CA THR A 166 -9.91 26.81 8.95
C THR A 166 -11.28 27.46 9.23
N GLU A 167 -11.57 28.60 8.61
CA GLU A 167 -12.88 29.27 8.64
C GLU A 167 -13.93 28.64 7.70
N GLY A 168 -13.57 27.57 6.96
CA GLY A 168 -14.51 26.82 6.12
C GLY A 168 -14.94 27.54 4.83
N LYS A 169 -14.19 28.55 4.38
CA LYS A 169 -14.47 29.24 3.11
C LYS A 169 -13.67 28.62 1.97
N GLU A 170 -14.35 28.21 0.91
CA GLU A 170 -13.65 27.80 -0.31
C GLU A 170 -12.96 29.02 -0.95
N PRO A 171 -11.74 28.86 -1.48
CA PRO A 171 -10.96 29.98 -2.03
C PRO A 171 -11.62 30.68 -3.23
N GLU A 172 -12.60 30.06 -3.89
CA GLU A 172 -13.38 30.68 -4.97
C GLU A 172 -14.37 31.76 -4.45
N ASP A 173 -14.85 31.65 -3.22
CA ASP A 173 -15.76 32.62 -2.61
C ASP A 173 -15.06 33.93 -2.22
N ILE A 174 -13.74 33.89 -2.01
CA ILE A 174 -12.95 35.05 -1.58
C ILE A 174 -12.81 36.07 -2.73
N GLU A 175 -12.58 35.60 -3.95
CA GLU A 175 -12.41 36.46 -5.12
C GLU A 175 -13.76 37.02 -5.63
N ALA A 176 -14.85 36.26 -5.42
CA ALA A 176 -16.22 36.70 -5.70
C ALA A 176 -16.71 37.75 -4.69
N GLN A 177 -16.49 37.52 -3.38
CA GLN A 177 -16.93 38.46 -2.34
C GLN A 177 -16.10 39.76 -2.33
N LEU A 178 -14.81 39.73 -2.68
CA LEU A 178 -14.00 40.94 -2.82
C LEU A 178 -14.44 41.85 -3.98
N LYS A 179 -15.09 41.29 -5.01
CA LYS A 179 -15.74 42.06 -6.09
C LYS A 179 -17.10 42.61 -5.68
N GLU A 180 -17.84 41.89 -4.85
CA GLU A 180 -19.16 42.31 -4.36
C GLU A 180 -19.06 43.37 -3.25
N LEU A 181 -18.03 43.31 -2.40
CA LEU A 181 -17.79 44.27 -1.30
C LEU A 181 -17.36 45.68 -1.78
N ALA A 182 -17.08 45.86 -3.08
CA ALA A 182 -16.82 47.15 -3.70
C ALA A 182 -18.10 47.86 -4.21
N ALA A 183 -19.25 47.22 -4.12
CA ALA A 183 -20.53 47.76 -4.54
C ALA A 183 -21.58 47.60 -3.42
N GLU A 184 -22.05 48.74 -2.93
CA GLU A 184 -23.25 48.89 -2.10
C GLU A 184 -23.08 48.78 -0.58
N MET A 185 -23.09 49.97 0.02
CA MET A 185 -23.39 50.22 1.41
C MET A 185 -24.87 49.85 1.67
N ASP A 186 -25.14 48.80 2.43
CA ASP A 186 -26.19 48.84 3.46
C ASP A 186 -25.96 47.74 4.49
N THR A 187 -25.50 48.16 5.67
CA THR A 187 -25.40 47.30 6.85
C THR A 187 -26.77 47.27 7.51
N THR A 188 -27.35 46.08 7.74
CA THR A 188 -28.05 45.64 8.97
C THR A 188 -28.93 44.43 8.62
N GLY A 189 -28.53 43.22 9.01
CA GLY A 189 -29.47 42.08 8.96
C GLY A 189 -28.88 40.68 8.79
N LEU A 190 -27.65 40.53 8.28
CA LEU A 190 -27.03 39.21 8.11
C LEU A 190 -25.86 38.93 9.05
N ARG A 191 -25.55 39.86 9.97
CA ARG A 191 -24.38 39.76 10.84
C ARG A 191 -24.65 39.06 12.17
N GLU A 192 -25.91 38.99 12.60
CA GLU A 192 -26.27 38.42 13.92
C GLU A 192 -26.58 36.91 13.88
N GLU A 193 -26.72 36.30 12.70
CA GLU A 193 -27.00 34.86 12.56
C GLU A 193 -25.76 34.03 12.19
N LEU A 194 -24.64 34.69 11.84
CA LEU A 194 -23.35 34.07 11.46
C LEU A 194 -22.28 34.14 12.57
N GLU A 195 -22.52 34.87 13.66
CA GLU A 195 -21.58 35.03 14.79
C GLU A 195 -21.77 33.97 15.91
N ALA A 196 -22.61 32.95 15.72
CA ALA A 196 -22.99 32.00 16.77
C ALA A 196 -22.16 30.70 16.88
N GLU A 197 -21.23 30.42 15.96
CA GLU A 197 -20.18 29.40 16.18
C GLU A 197 -18.82 30.03 15.89
N GLY A 198 -18.22 30.59 16.94
CA GLY A 198 -16.88 31.18 16.90
C GLY A 198 -15.83 30.14 16.56
N VAL A 199 -15.55 29.98 15.27
CA VAL A 199 -14.34 29.31 14.79
C VAL A 199 -13.25 30.37 14.72
N GLU A 200 -12.52 30.56 15.82
CA GLU A 200 -11.28 31.34 15.77
C GLU A 200 -10.34 30.69 14.75
N ALA A 201 -9.77 31.49 13.84
CA ALA A 201 -8.77 31.04 12.87
C ALA A 201 -7.67 30.25 13.60
N ARG A 202 -7.59 28.94 13.34
CA ARG A 202 -6.64 28.05 14.01
C ARG A 202 -5.35 28.01 13.21
N SER A 203 -4.23 28.27 13.89
CA SER A 203 -2.91 28.09 13.29
C SER A 203 -2.61 26.61 13.04
N LEU A 204 -1.76 26.30 12.05
CA LEU A 204 -1.28 24.95 11.76
C LEU A 204 -0.63 24.32 13.00
N LEU A 205 0.15 25.12 13.74
CA LEU A 205 0.77 24.66 14.99
C LEU A 205 -0.24 24.31 16.08
N SER A 206 -1.42 24.96 16.12
CA SER A 206 -2.46 24.63 17.11
C SER A 206 -3.20 23.33 16.82
N MET A 207 -3.16 22.86 15.56
CA MET A 207 -3.76 21.59 15.14
C MET A 207 -2.82 20.38 15.31
N ILE A 208 -1.55 20.62 15.65
CA ILE A 208 -0.51 19.59 15.75
C ILE A 208 0.05 19.56 17.18
N ASP A 209 -0.29 18.52 17.91
CA ASP A 209 0.23 18.29 19.26
C ASP A 209 1.58 17.56 19.20
N PHE A 210 2.55 18.03 19.97
CA PHE A 210 3.85 17.36 20.12
C PHE A 210 3.90 16.59 21.43
N VAL A 211 3.87 15.26 21.33
CA VAL A 211 3.88 14.36 22.48
C VAL A 211 5.25 13.73 22.64
N ARG A 212 5.82 13.84 23.83
CA ARG A 212 7.12 13.24 24.15
C ARG A 212 7.01 11.73 24.31
N VAL A 213 7.75 10.98 23.48
CA VAL A 213 7.85 9.52 23.52
C VAL A 213 9.31 9.12 23.77
N GLY A 214 9.62 8.88 25.05
CA GLY A 214 10.99 8.62 25.48
C GLY A 214 11.89 9.85 25.31
N LYS A 215 12.88 9.75 24.42
CA LYS A 215 13.82 10.85 24.10
C LYS A 215 13.38 11.72 22.92
N HIS A 216 12.38 11.28 22.14
CA HIS A 216 11.94 11.99 20.95
C HIS A 216 10.53 12.57 21.14
N GLU A 217 10.13 13.44 20.22
CA GLU A 217 8.78 13.97 20.13
C GLU A 217 8.08 13.43 18.89
N ASP A 218 6.81 13.08 19.07
CA ASP A 218 5.90 12.68 18.00
C ASP A 218 4.92 13.82 17.78
N ALA A 219 4.82 14.30 16.55
CA ALA A 219 3.73 15.15 16.13
C ALA A 219 2.50 14.28 15.90
N ILE A 220 1.39 14.63 16.54
CA ILE A 220 0.10 13.97 16.41
C ILE A 220 -0.96 15.00 16.03
N VAL A 221 -1.90 14.56 15.20
CA VAL A 221 -3.01 15.39 14.72
C VAL A 221 -4.29 14.68 15.09
N SER A 222 -5.23 15.38 15.72
CA SER A 222 -6.56 14.85 16.01
C SER A 222 -7.25 14.39 14.73
N GLU A 223 -7.99 13.28 14.77
CA GLU A 223 -8.72 12.75 13.60
C GLU A 223 -9.62 13.81 12.93
N HIS A 224 -10.14 14.75 13.73
CA HIS A 224 -10.93 15.89 13.25
C HIS A 224 -10.14 16.87 12.39
N ASP A 225 -8.89 17.16 12.75
CA ASP A 225 -8.08 18.21 12.12
C ASP A 225 -7.24 17.68 10.94
N VAL A 226 -7.15 16.35 10.77
CA VAL A 226 -6.40 15.70 9.68
C VAL A 226 -6.73 16.26 8.29
N PRO A 227 -8.01 16.48 7.89
CA PRO A 227 -8.32 17.01 6.56
C PRO A 227 -7.76 18.41 6.33
N GLN A 228 -7.85 19.29 7.33
CA GLN A 228 -7.35 20.67 7.26
C GLN A 228 -5.83 20.69 7.20
N VAL A 229 -5.17 19.94 8.09
CA VAL A 229 -3.71 19.82 8.10
C VAL A 229 -3.19 19.25 6.79
N LYS A 230 -3.85 18.24 6.20
CA LYS A 230 -3.47 17.72 4.88
C LYS A 230 -3.50 18.81 3.81
N ARG A 231 -4.58 19.57 3.71
CA ARG A 231 -4.73 20.64 2.72
C ARG A 231 -3.67 21.72 2.89
N ILE A 232 -3.36 22.10 4.12
CA ILE A 232 -2.32 23.11 4.42
C ILE A 232 -0.93 22.59 4.02
N LEU A 233 -0.61 21.33 4.34
CA LEU A 233 0.68 20.74 3.99
C LEU A 233 0.83 20.53 2.48
N GLU A 234 -0.24 20.17 1.77
CA GLU A 234 -0.26 20.09 0.31
C GLU A 234 0.04 21.47 -0.31
N LEU A 235 -0.64 22.52 0.16
CA LEU A 235 -0.38 23.90 -0.28
C LEU A 235 1.06 24.34 0.04
N ALA A 236 1.60 23.94 1.20
CA ALA A 236 2.97 24.26 1.59
C ALA A 236 4.02 23.59 0.69
N GLU A 237 3.78 22.35 0.26
CA GLU A 237 4.62 21.64 -0.71
C GLU A 237 4.53 22.33 -2.09
N GLU A 238 3.32 22.67 -2.56
CA GLU A 238 3.10 23.36 -3.84
C GLU A 238 3.79 24.73 -3.91
N ARG A 239 3.82 25.47 -2.80
CA ARG A 239 4.52 26.75 -2.68
C ARG A 239 6.02 26.61 -2.41
N GLY A 240 6.54 25.40 -2.29
CA GLY A 240 7.96 25.15 -2.05
C GLY A 240 8.45 25.62 -0.67
N LEU A 241 7.56 25.66 0.33
CA LEU A 241 7.91 26.03 1.71
C LEU A 241 8.60 24.89 2.45
N ILE A 242 8.40 23.65 2.00
CA ILE A 242 9.09 22.47 2.53
C ILE A 242 10.45 22.34 1.85
N PRO A 243 11.58 22.34 2.59
CA PRO A 243 12.90 22.23 2.00
C PRO A 243 13.07 20.93 1.18
N PRO A 244 13.85 20.95 0.09
CA PRO A 244 13.92 19.83 -0.85
C PRO A 244 14.59 18.57 -0.28
N ASP A 245 15.32 18.67 0.83
CA ASP A 245 15.99 17.53 1.49
C ASP A 245 15.09 16.77 2.47
N VAL A 246 13.93 17.33 2.81
CA VAL A 246 12.95 16.75 3.74
C VAL A 246 11.57 16.65 3.11
N GLU A 247 10.71 15.83 3.70
CA GLU A 247 9.31 15.71 3.35
C GLU A 247 8.51 15.36 4.62
N ILE A 248 7.22 15.67 4.62
CA ILE A 248 6.32 15.38 5.73
C ILE A 248 5.44 14.20 5.35
N LEU A 249 5.50 13.12 6.12
CA LEU A 249 4.73 11.90 5.88
C LEU A 249 3.78 11.59 7.02
N TRP A 250 2.59 11.12 6.66
CA TRP A 250 1.59 10.63 7.60
C TRP A 250 1.89 9.19 8.03
N GLY A 251 1.62 8.91 9.30
CA GLY A 251 1.50 7.54 9.79
C GLY A 251 0.37 6.80 9.09
N ARG A 252 0.52 5.50 8.87
CA ARG A 252 -0.51 4.70 8.20
C ARG A 252 -1.80 4.59 9.01
N ASP A 253 -1.66 4.35 10.31
CA ASP A 253 -2.77 4.00 11.18
C ASP A 253 -3.32 5.21 11.94
N VAL A 254 -4.62 5.21 12.17
CA VAL A 254 -5.26 6.10 13.15
C VAL A 254 -5.20 5.39 14.49
N GLU A 255 -4.53 6.00 15.45
CA GLU A 255 -4.29 5.47 16.79
C GLU A 255 -5.30 6.03 17.79
N GLN A 256 -5.65 5.23 18.79
CA GLN A 256 -6.52 5.67 19.86
C GLN A 256 -5.71 6.19 21.04
N GLY A 257 -5.82 7.48 21.30
CA GLY A 257 -5.21 8.17 22.44
C GLY A 257 -6.20 8.42 23.56
N ARG A 258 -5.69 9.05 24.63
CA ARG A 258 -6.52 9.47 25.79
C ARG A 258 -7.54 10.55 25.42
N GLN A 259 -7.20 11.42 24.48
CA GLN A 259 -8.01 12.57 24.07
C GLN A 259 -8.83 12.30 22.80
N GLY A 260 -8.86 11.05 22.33
CA GLY A 260 -9.55 10.66 21.10
C GLY A 260 -8.60 9.97 20.12
N LYS A 261 -9.10 9.80 18.89
CA LYS A 261 -8.32 9.23 17.80
C LYS A 261 -7.40 10.30 17.21
N PHE A 262 -6.19 9.90 16.89
CA PHE A 262 -5.19 10.79 16.29
C PHE A 262 -4.39 10.05 15.23
N GLN A 263 -3.74 10.79 14.36
CA GLN A 263 -2.82 10.28 13.36
C GLN A 263 -1.44 10.93 13.55
N ARG A 264 -0.37 10.14 13.42
CA ARG A 264 1.00 10.65 13.57
C ARG A 264 1.47 11.34 12.30
N LEU A 265 2.34 12.33 12.49
CA LEU A 265 2.99 13.06 11.42
C LEU A 265 4.51 13.02 11.64
N TYR A 266 5.26 12.82 10.56
CA TYR A 266 6.71 12.65 10.62
C TYR A 266 7.39 13.57 9.62
N LEU A 267 8.35 14.35 10.09
CA LEU A 267 9.34 14.98 9.21
C LEU A 267 10.46 13.99 8.94
N VAL A 268 10.66 13.60 7.69
CA VAL A 268 11.71 12.64 7.30
C VAL A 268 12.62 13.23 6.23
N ARG A 269 13.81 12.66 6.07
CA ARG A 269 14.66 12.97 4.91
C ARG A 269 14.00 12.45 3.64
N ARG A 270 13.90 13.30 2.62
CA ARG A 270 13.33 12.95 1.31
C ARG A 270 14.07 11.79 0.65
N LYS A 271 15.40 11.82 0.72
CA LYS A 271 16.25 10.74 0.21
C LYS A 271 16.21 9.52 1.13
N ALA A 272 15.71 8.40 0.60
CA ALA A 272 15.77 7.11 1.27
C ALA A 272 17.20 6.67 1.58
N SER A 273 17.41 6.17 2.80
CA SER A 273 18.69 5.63 3.25
C SER A 273 18.93 4.22 2.72
N ILE A 274 17.85 3.45 2.55
CA ILE A 274 17.82 2.16 1.87
C ILE A 274 16.39 1.89 1.37
N THR A 275 16.24 1.12 0.30
CA THR A 275 14.94 0.77 -0.29
C THR A 275 14.71 -0.74 -0.31
N GLY A 276 13.47 -1.16 -0.61
CA GLY A 276 13.05 -2.56 -0.69
C GLY A 276 13.80 -3.41 -1.71
N GLN A 277 14.47 -2.79 -2.69
CA GLN A 277 15.26 -3.52 -3.71
C GLN A 277 16.41 -4.35 -3.11
N TYR A 278 16.81 -4.04 -1.89
CA TYR A 278 17.89 -4.75 -1.18
C TYR A 278 17.36 -5.85 -0.25
N LEU A 279 16.05 -6.09 -0.21
CA LEU A 279 15.47 -7.20 0.52
C LEU A 279 15.85 -8.53 -0.13
N LYS A 280 16.14 -9.51 0.72
CA LYS A 280 16.30 -10.91 0.37
C LYS A 280 15.02 -11.69 0.64
N SER A 281 14.36 -11.41 1.77
CA SER A 281 13.11 -12.06 2.17
C SER A 281 12.32 -11.20 3.15
N ALA A 282 11.01 -11.40 3.19
CA ALA A 282 10.10 -10.86 4.19
C ALA A 282 9.29 -12.02 4.76
N ILE A 283 9.16 -12.12 6.08
CA ILE A 283 8.51 -13.25 6.74
C ILE A 283 7.58 -12.74 7.84
N VAL A 284 6.32 -13.17 7.81
CA VAL A 284 5.38 -12.93 8.91
C VAL A 284 5.87 -13.61 10.18
N ARG A 285 5.95 -12.86 11.27
CA ARG A 285 6.30 -13.36 12.60
C ARG A 285 5.35 -12.80 13.64
N TRP A 286 4.96 -13.66 14.58
CA TRP A 286 4.17 -13.30 15.75
C TRP A 286 5.10 -12.91 16.92
N GLY A 287 4.63 -12.06 17.83
CA GLY A 287 5.39 -11.71 19.03
C GLY A 287 6.63 -10.86 18.79
N ILE A 288 6.78 -10.27 17.61
CA ILE A 288 7.93 -9.40 17.32
C ILE A 288 7.77 -7.99 17.89
N ASP A 289 6.53 -7.56 18.15
CA ASP A 289 6.24 -6.31 18.84
C ASP A 289 6.04 -6.59 20.34
N PRO A 290 6.92 -6.08 21.23
CA PRO A 290 6.76 -6.25 22.67
C PRO A 290 5.51 -5.59 23.25
N GLN A 291 4.99 -4.52 22.60
CA GLN A 291 3.79 -3.82 23.04
C GLN A 291 2.52 -4.56 22.62
N TYR A 292 2.57 -5.25 21.48
CA TYR A 292 1.46 -6.03 20.94
C TYR A 292 1.91 -7.45 20.56
N PRO A 293 2.22 -8.33 21.54
CA PRO A 293 2.78 -9.65 21.25
C PRO A 293 1.85 -10.57 20.45
N SER A 294 0.54 -10.34 20.57
CA SER A 294 -0.49 -11.06 19.80
C SER A 294 -0.62 -10.56 18.37
N SER A 295 -0.02 -9.42 18.01
CA SER A 295 -0.10 -8.87 16.66
C SER A 295 1.00 -9.46 15.78
N PRO A 296 0.67 -9.92 14.56
CA PRO A 296 1.67 -10.32 13.59
C PRO A 296 2.40 -9.08 13.07
N GLY A 297 3.67 -9.24 12.72
CA GLY A 297 4.41 -8.26 11.94
C GLY A 297 5.31 -8.93 10.91
N VAL A 298 6.03 -8.13 10.12
CA VAL A 298 6.84 -8.62 9.01
C VAL A 298 8.31 -8.39 9.31
N SER A 299 9.05 -9.48 9.49
CA SER A 299 10.51 -9.48 9.63
C SER A 299 11.16 -9.40 8.25
N LEU A 300 12.10 -8.48 8.09
CA LEU A 300 12.80 -8.19 6.85
C LEU A 300 14.26 -8.63 6.95
N GLU A 301 14.73 -9.37 5.95
CA GLU A 301 16.14 -9.71 5.80
C GLU A 301 16.71 -9.06 4.55
N PHE A 302 17.87 -8.41 4.68
CA PHE A 302 18.55 -7.81 3.55
C PHE A 302 19.55 -8.77 2.89
N ASN A 303 19.77 -8.57 1.59
CA ASN A 303 20.85 -9.24 0.86
C ASN A 303 22.23 -8.72 1.33
N ARG A 304 23.33 -9.27 0.78
CA ARG A 304 24.70 -8.92 1.22
C ARG A 304 24.97 -7.41 1.10
N THR A 305 24.57 -6.79 0.00
CA THR A 305 24.72 -5.35 -0.24
C THR A 305 23.86 -4.52 0.70
N GLY A 306 22.59 -4.90 0.86
CA GLY A 306 21.65 -4.24 1.77
C GLY A 306 22.11 -4.27 3.22
N ARG A 307 22.63 -5.41 3.71
CA ARG A 307 23.18 -5.50 5.07
C ARG A 307 24.33 -4.53 5.30
N ALA A 308 25.21 -4.35 4.31
CA ALA A 308 26.32 -3.39 4.42
C ALA A 308 25.81 -1.95 4.48
N ILE A 309 24.86 -1.58 3.60
CA ILE A 309 24.23 -0.24 3.60
C ILE A 309 23.50 0.00 4.92
N PHE A 310 22.61 -0.92 5.32
CA PHE A 310 21.82 -0.81 6.55
C PHE A 310 22.70 -0.73 7.80
N SER A 311 23.78 -1.52 7.86
CA SER A 311 24.72 -1.46 8.96
C SER A 311 25.47 -0.13 9.04
N ARG A 312 25.84 0.45 7.89
CA ARG A 312 26.45 1.78 7.85
C ARG A 312 25.45 2.86 8.29
N VAL A 313 24.24 2.86 7.71
CA VAL A 313 23.18 3.83 8.03
C VAL A 313 22.83 3.79 9.51
N THR A 314 22.58 2.61 10.08
CA THR A 314 22.24 2.49 11.52
C THR A 314 23.42 2.89 12.41
N GLY A 315 24.66 2.57 12.01
CA GLY A 315 25.85 2.99 12.75
C GLY A 315 26.09 4.51 12.74
N GLU A 316 25.75 5.20 11.66
CA GLU A 316 25.87 6.66 11.52
C GLU A 316 24.70 7.43 12.19
N ASN A 317 23.63 6.73 12.58
CA ASN A 317 22.39 7.33 13.07
C ASN A 317 21.91 6.68 14.39
N VAL A 318 22.85 6.28 15.26
CA VAL A 318 22.52 5.80 16.61
C VAL A 318 21.77 6.90 17.38
N ASP A 319 20.81 6.50 18.21
CA ASP A 319 19.88 7.36 18.94
C ASP A 319 18.94 8.19 18.04
N ARG A 320 18.86 7.91 16.74
CA ARG A 320 17.87 8.52 15.83
C ARG A 320 16.78 7.53 15.44
N ARG A 321 15.66 8.04 14.93
CA ARG A 321 14.57 7.23 14.41
C ARG A 321 14.73 6.90 12.93
N LEU A 322 14.40 5.67 12.58
CA LEU A 322 14.38 5.18 11.21
C LEU A 322 12.94 4.84 10.83
N ALA A 323 12.28 5.73 10.09
CA ALA A 323 10.95 5.47 9.55
C ALA A 323 11.02 4.39 8.48
N ILE A 324 10.10 3.43 8.58
CA ILE A 324 9.82 2.45 7.55
C ILE A 324 8.56 2.91 6.82
N VAL A 325 8.76 3.32 5.57
CA VAL A 325 7.75 3.94 4.71
C VAL A 325 7.35 2.95 3.64
N LEU A 326 6.04 2.81 3.42
CA LEU A 326 5.50 2.04 2.32
C LEU A 326 4.48 2.91 1.59
N ASP A 327 4.68 3.08 0.28
CA ASP A 327 3.75 3.84 -0.58
C ASP A 327 3.45 5.24 0.01
N GLY A 328 4.48 5.93 0.49
CA GLY A 328 4.38 7.29 1.08
C GLY A 328 3.81 7.36 2.49
N LYS A 329 3.47 6.23 3.13
CA LYS A 329 2.94 6.19 4.51
C LYS A 329 3.92 5.55 5.48
N VAL A 330 4.11 6.16 6.64
CA VAL A 330 4.99 5.63 7.70
C VAL A 330 4.27 4.51 8.43
N HIS A 331 4.80 3.29 8.36
CA HIS A 331 4.27 2.16 9.11
C HIS A 331 4.80 2.10 10.54
N SER A 332 6.09 2.38 10.71
CA SER A 332 6.73 2.41 12.03
C SER A 332 7.97 3.31 11.99
N ALA A 333 8.35 3.88 13.12
CA ALA A 333 9.55 4.73 13.24
C ALA A 333 10.38 4.35 14.48
N PRO A 334 10.94 3.12 14.54
CA PRO A 334 11.72 2.67 15.68
C PRO A 334 13.01 3.48 15.91
N ASN A 335 13.40 3.57 17.18
CA ASN A 335 14.68 4.17 17.59
C ASN A 335 15.84 3.21 17.30
N ILE A 336 16.89 3.71 16.64
CA ILE A 336 18.13 2.99 16.42
C ILE A 336 18.95 3.01 17.73
N ARG A 337 18.96 1.88 18.46
CA ARG A 337 19.74 1.78 19.72
C ARG A 337 21.21 1.46 19.49
N GLU A 338 21.49 0.71 18.43
CA GLU A 338 22.84 0.26 18.08
C GLU A 338 22.94 0.01 16.58
N LYS A 339 24.17 -0.25 16.13
CA LYS A 339 24.45 -0.65 14.75
C LYS A 339 23.87 -2.03 14.45
N ILE A 340 22.90 -2.11 13.55
CA ILE A 340 22.22 -3.36 13.20
C ILE A 340 22.91 -4.03 12.01
N ARG A 341 23.14 -5.34 12.07
CA ARG A 341 23.90 -6.08 11.05
C ARG A 341 23.06 -6.91 10.07
N GLY A 342 21.75 -7.03 10.25
CA GLY A 342 21.00 -8.05 9.50
C GLY A 342 19.53 -7.81 9.21
N ALA A 343 18.73 -7.44 10.20
CA ALA A 343 17.28 -7.50 10.09
C ALA A 343 16.61 -6.20 10.53
N ALA A 344 15.46 -5.93 9.92
CA ALA A 344 14.50 -4.92 10.34
C ALA A 344 13.14 -5.59 10.54
N SER A 345 12.22 -4.95 11.23
CA SER A 345 10.86 -5.44 11.43
C SER A 345 9.86 -4.33 11.18
N ILE A 346 8.82 -4.63 10.42
CA ILE A 346 7.62 -3.79 10.28
C ILE A 346 6.60 -4.31 11.28
N THR A 347 6.30 -3.52 12.30
CA THR A 347 5.26 -3.81 13.29
C THR A 347 4.12 -2.80 13.17
N GLY A 348 3.00 -3.09 13.82
CA GLY A 348 1.79 -2.30 13.75
C GLY A 348 0.56 -3.14 14.10
N ASN A 349 -0.62 -2.55 14.00
CA ASN A 349 -1.88 -3.24 14.23
C ASN A 349 -2.33 -4.03 12.98
N PHE A 350 -1.52 -5.00 12.56
CA PHE A 350 -1.85 -5.83 11.39
C PHE A 350 -2.75 -7.00 11.78
N THR A 351 -3.68 -7.36 10.91
CA THR A 351 -4.29 -8.70 10.93
C THR A 351 -3.31 -9.73 10.33
N ALA A 352 -3.53 -11.02 10.61
CA ALA A 352 -2.73 -12.10 10.01
C ALA A 352 -2.75 -12.04 8.47
N GLU A 353 -3.90 -11.69 7.92
CA GLU A 353 -4.11 -11.51 6.49
C GLU A 353 -3.35 -10.30 5.94
N GLN A 354 -3.44 -9.13 6.58
CA GLN A 354 -2.70 -7.94 6.18
C GLN A 354 -1.18 -8.14 6.24
N ALA A 355 -0.69 -8.82 7.28
CA ALA A 355 0.73 -9.16 7.39
C ALA A 355 1.18 -10.11 6.27
N LYS A 356 0.31 -11.07 5.90
CA LYS A 356 0.56 -11.99 4.78
C LYS A 356 0.57 -11.28 3.43
N ASP A 357 -0.37 -10.37 3.20
CA ASP A 357 -0.41 -9.57 1.96
C ASP A 357 0.81 -8.67 1.85
N LEU A 358 1.18 -8.00 2.95
CA LEU A 358 2.40 -7.21 3.04
C LEU A 358 3.64 -8.06 2.75
N GLN A 359 3.72 -9.28 3.27
CA GLN A 359 4.80 -10.21 2.95
C GLN A 359 4.87 -10.47 1.44
N ILE A 360 3.74 -10.79 0.81
CA ILE A 360 3.68 -11.13 -0.62
C ILE A 360 4.18 -9.96 -1.48
N VAL A 361 3.68 -8.75 -1.22
CA VAL A 361 4.06 -7.58 -2.03
C VAL A 361 5.53 -7.19 -1.83
N LEU A 362 6.06 -7.28 -0.62
CA LEU A 362 7.46 -6.97 -0.33
C LEU A 362 8.43 -7.98 -0.95
N GLU A 363 8.10 -9.28 -0.94
CA GLU A 363 8.95 -10.28 -1.54
C GLU A 363 8.88 -10.28 -3.08
N ALA A 364 7.76 -9.87 -3.66
CA ALA A 364 7.64 -9.70 -5.11
C ALA A 364 8.36 -8.45 -5.62
N GLY A 365 8.51 -7.45 -4.74
CA GLY A 365 9.15 -6.17 -5.03
C GLY A 365 8.16 -5.07 -5.42
N ALA A 366 8.69 -3.85 -5.50
CA ALA A 366 7.91 -2.66 -5.81
C ALA A 366 7.57 -2.59 -7.30
N LEU A 367 6.31 -2.25 -7.64
CA LEU A 367 5.93 -1.95 -9.02
C LEU A 367 6.75 -0.74 -9.52
N PRO A 368 7.17 -0.77 -10.80
CA PRO A 368 7.99 0.30 -11.37
C PRO A 368 7.21 1.61 -11.60
N ALA A 369 5.88 1.54 -11.62
CA ALA A 369 4.96 2.66 -11.73
C ALA A 369 3.63 2.29 -11.02
N PRO A 370 2.89 3.29 -10.51
CA PRO A 370 1.58 3.08 -9.91
C PRO A 370 0.49 2.70 -10.94
#